data_AF-A0A317SQT8-F1
#
_entry.id   AF-A0A317SQT8-F1
#
_cell.length_a   1.000
_cell.length_b   1.000
_cell.length_c   1.000
_cell.angle_alpha   90.00
_cell.angle_beta   90.00
_cell.angle_gamma   90.00
#
_symmetry.space_group_name_H-M   'P 1'
#
loop_
_entity.id
_entity.type
_entity.pdbx_description
1 polymer ?
#
loop_
_entity_poly.entity_id
_entity_poly.type
_entity_poly.pdbx_seq_one_letter_code
_entity_poly.pdbx_strand_id
1 'polypeptide(L)'
;IGSKGIGGSHWDLALGVGVGEGTISFFFFEQVLIALLALSKEFICWPLEKERNRHSKHVCEASLEVFQGVVGFVDGTFIILDLAPLMDWYSYYNLKSTYGINAIGVCNDC
;
A
#
# COMPACT_ATOMS: atom_id res chain seq x y z
N ILE A 1 -16.21 12.91 4.95
CA ILE A 1 -15.68 12.48 3.63
C ILE A 1 -14.36 11.75 3.87
N GLY A 2 -14.31 10.45 3.55
CA GLY A 2 -13.19 9.57 3.90
C GLY A 2 -13.60 8.51 4.92
N SER A 3 -14.23 7.43 4.46
CA SER A 3 -14.58 6.29 5.33
C SER A 3 -14.49 4.92 4.66
N LYS A 4 -13.98 4.80 3.42
CA LYS A 4 -13.84 3.49 2.77
C LYS A 4 -12.54 3.43 1.96
N GLY A 5 -11.48 2.89 2.57
CA GLY A 5 -10.24 2.53 1.88
C GLY A 5 -10.30 1.18 1.16
N ILE A 6 -11.41 0.44 1.28
CA ILE A 6 -11.61 -0.87 0.65
C ILE A 6 -13.08 -0.97 0.21
N GLY A 7 -13.34 -0.99 -1.09
CA GLY A 7 -14.58 -1.51 -1.67
C GLY A 7 -15.83 -0.62 -1.62
N GLY A 8 -15.70 0.69 -1.84
CA GLY A 8 -16.89 1.50 -2.19
C GLY A 8 -17.42 1.07 -3.57
N SER A 9 -18.70 0.71 -3.67
CA SER A 9 -19.32 0.40 -4.96
C SER A 9 -19.42 1.68 -5.81
N HIS A 10 -19.39 1.56 -7.14
CA HIS A 10 -19.59 2.69 -8.06
C HIS A 10 -20.88 3.47 -7.73
N TRP A 11 -21.89 2.77 -7.22
CA TRP A 11 -23.17 3.30 -6.74
C TRP A 11 -23.05 4.25 -5.56
N ASP A 12 -22.24 3.92 -4.54
CA ASP A 12 -22.05 4.77 -3.36
C ASP A 12 -21.40 6.11 -3.76
N LEU A 13 -20.49 6.08 -4.73
CA LEU A 13 -19.83 7.28 -5.26
C LEU A 13 -20.78 8.10 -6.15
N ALA A 14 -21.61 7.45 -6.95
CA ALA A 14 -22.61 8.10 -7.79
C ALA A 14 -23.67 8.86 -6.99
N LEU A 15 -24.15 8.26 -5.90
CA LEU A 15 -25.12 8.88 -5.02
C LEU A 15 -24.54 10.09 -4.27
N GLY A 16 -23.25 10.04 -3.91
CA GLY A 16 -22.57 11.12 -3.21
C GLY A 16 -22.28 12.37 -4.06
N VAL A 17 -22.13 12.19 -5.39
CA VAL A 17 -21.77 13.28 -6.32
C VAL A 17 -22.96 13.71 -7.19
N GLY A 18 -24.06 12.95 -7.21
CA GLY A 18 -25.28 13.29 -7.95
C GLY A 18 -25.15 13.14 -9.47
N VAL A 19 -24.25 12.28 -9.93
CA VAL A 19 -23.90 12.08 -11.35
C VAL A 19 -24.18 10.63 -11.76
N GLY A 20 -24.64 10.43 -13.01
CA GLY A 20 -24.94 9.10 -13.54
C GLY A 20 -23.70 8.19 -13.60
N GLU A 21 -23.89 6.90 -13.31
CA GLU A 21 -22.82 5.89 -13.18
C GLU A 21 -21.85 5.86 -14.37
N GLY A 22 -22.36 5.98 -15.60
CA GLY A 22 -21.53 5.98 -16.81
C GLY A 22 -20.57 7.17 -16.93
N THR A 23 -20.95 8.34 -16.40
CA THR A 23 -20.09 9.54 -16.43
C THR A 23 -18.96 9.46 -15.40
N ILE A 24 -19.19 8.79 -14.27
CA ILE A 24 -18.19 8.63 -13.21
C ILE A 24 -17.10 7.66 -13.65
N SER A 25 -17.50 6.51 -14.21
CA SER A 25 -16.54 5.49 -14.63
C SER A 25 -15.67 5.96 -15.80
N PHE A 26 -16.28 6.56 -16.82
CA PHE A 26 -15.52 6.96 -18.02
C PHE A 26 -14.78 8.30 -17.83
N PHE A 27 -15.44 9.33 -17.29
CA PHE A 27 -14.87 10.66 -17.30
C PHE A 27 -14.02 10.97 -16.07
N PHE A 28 -14.42 10.50 -14.89
CA PHE A 28 -13.67 10.77 -13.67
C PHE A 28 -12.54 9.77 -13.50
N PHE A 29 -12.81 8.47 -13.63
CA PHE A 29 -11.80 7.46 -13.36
C PHE A 29 -10.67 7.44 -14.41
N GLU A 30 -10.99 7.40 -15.71
CA GLU A 30 -9.94 7.33 -16.73
C GLU A 30 -9.10 8.60 -16.79
N GLN A 31 -9.73 9.78 -16.81
CA GLN A 31 -9.01 11.04 -16.96
C GLN A 31 -8.19 11.40 -15.73
N VAL A 32 -8.73 11.18 -14.53
CA VAL A 32 -7.96 11.40 -13.29
C VAL A 32 -6.83 10.39 -13.20
N LEU A 33 -7.05 9.12 -13.56
CA LEU A 33 -5.99 8.11 -13.51
C LEU A 33 -4.89 8.40 -14.53
N ILE A 34 -5.22 8.85 -15.75
CA ILE A 34 -4.24 9.30 -16.74
C ILE A 34 -3.46 10.52 -16.24
N ALA A 35 -4.13 11.51 -15.66
CA ALA A 35 -3.47 12.69 -15.11
C ALA A 35 -2.55 12.32 -13.92
N LEU A 36 -3.01 11.42 -13.05
CA LEU A 36 -2.25 10.93 -11.92
C LEU A 36 -1.05 10.10 -12.36
N LEU A 37 -1.18 9.29 -13.43
CA LEU A 37 -0.08 8.54 -14.05
C LEU A 37 0.92 9.46 -14.78
N ALA A 38 0.46 10.56 -15.36
CA ALA A 38 1.34 11.55 -15.94
C ALA A 38 2.16 12.25 -14.84
N LEU A 39 1.51 12.60 -13.73
CA LEU A 39 2.15 13.20 -12.57
C LEU A 39 3.04 12.20 -11.82
N SER A 40 2.67 10.92 -11.77
CA SER A 40 3.44 9.91 -11.05
C SER A 40 4.84 9.75 -11.63
N LYS A 41 5.07 10.04 -12.91
CA LYS A 41 6.41 10.00 -13.50
C LYS A 41 7.36 11.07 -12.95
N GLU A 42 6.83 12.17 -12.43
CA GLU A 42 7.61 13.27 -11.86
C GLU A 42 7.88 13.04 -10.37
N PHE A 43 6.89 12.48 -9.65
CA PHE A 43 6.96 12.32 -8.19
C PHE A 43 7.34 10.92 -7.71
N ILE A 44 7.05 9.87 -8.50
CA ILE A 44 7.35 8.46 -8.20
C ILE A 44 8.55 8.04 -9.04
N CYS A 45 9.70 8.64 -8.73
CA CYS A 45 10.98 8.29 -9.33
C CYS A 45 11.74 7.36 -8.38
N TRP A 46 12.34 6.30 -8.91
CA TRP A 46 13.30 5.53 -8.11
C TRP A 46 14.50 6.42 -7.77
N PRO A 47 14.89 6.55 -6.50
CA PRO A 47 15.99 7.42 -6.10
C PRO A 47 17.30 7.03 -6.80
N LEU A 48 18.14 8.03 -7.10
CA LEU A 48 19.49 7.80 -7.63
C LEU A 48 20.35 7.03 -6.61
N GLU A 49 21.36 6.30 -7.11
CA GLU A 49 22.25 5.45 -6.32
C GLU A 49 22.88 6.15 -5.11
N LYS A 50 23.24 7.43 -5.24
CA LYS A 50 23.75 8.23 -4.12
C LYS A 50 22.71 8.45 -3.02
N GLU A 51 21.47 8.73 -3.40
CA GLU A 51 20.36 8.95 -2.48
C GLU A 51 19.93 7.63 -1.83
N ARG A 52 20.00 6.51 -2.56
CA ARG A 52 19.74 5.17 -2.03
C ARG A 52 20.76 4.73 -1.01
N ASN A 53 22.04 4.94 -1.30
CA ASN A 53 23.12 4.70 -0.33
C ASN A 53 22.96 5.57 0.93
N ARG A 54 22.50 6.82 0.79
CA ARG A 54 22.20 7.67 1.95
C ARG A 54 21.03 7.11 2.76
N HIS A 55 19.93 6.73 2.10
CA HIS A 55 18.77 6.16 2.77
C HIS A 55 19.09 4.82 3.44
N SER A 56 19.87 3.97 2.77
CA SER A 56 20.27 2.68 3.33
C SER A 56 21.12 2.81 4.58
N LYS A 57 22.05 3.77 4.61
CA LYS A 57 22.80 4.09 5.84
C LYS A 57 21.88 4.57 6.95
N HIS A 58 20.96 5.47 6.64
CA HIS A 58 20.02 6.00 7.63
C HIS A 58 19.09 4.92 8.20
N VAL A 59 18.58 4.01 7.35
CA VAL A 59 17.76 2.87 7.76
C VAL A 59 18.57 1.89 8.61
N CYS A 60 19.82 1.61 8.21
CA CYS A 60 20.73 0.76 8.99
C CYS A 60 21.00 1.34 10.39
N GLU A 61 21.31 2.63 10.47
CA GLU A 61 21.52 3.33 11.75
C GLU A 61 20.26 3.32 12.62
N ALA A 62 19.10 3.63 12.05
CA ALA A 62 17.83 3.65 12.78
C ALA A 62 17.37 2.25 13.23
N SER A 63 17.80 1.20 12.54
CA SER A 63 17.47 -0.19 12.85
C SER A 63 18.50 -0.91 13.71
N LEU A 64 19.45 -0.18 14.32
CA LEU A 64 20.51 -0.77 15.14
C LEU A 64 21.31 -1.85 14.38
N GLU A 65 21.64 -1.56 13.12
CA GLU A 65 22.38 -2.45 12.21
C GLU A 65 21.67 -3.74 11.79
N VAL A 66 20.38 -3.91 12.12
CA VAL A 66 19.60 -5.10 11.73
C VAL A 66 19.32 -5.11 10.22
N PHE A 67 19.04 -3.96 9.61
CA PHE A 67 18.68 -3.85 8.20
C PHE A 67 19.77 -3.15 7.37
N GLN A 68 20.84 -3.89 7.06
CA GLN A 68 21.93 -3.43 6.19
C GLN A 68 21.51 -3.48 4.71
N GLY A 69 21.78 -2.42 3.93
CA GLY A 69 21.49 -2.40 2.49
C GLY A 69 20.01 -2.14 2.14
N VAL A 70 19.14 -1.92 3.13
CA VAL A 70 17.71 -1.68 2.91
C VAL A 70 17.46 -0.22 2.59
N VAL A 71 16.91 0.05 1.41
CA VAL A 71 16.61 1.41 0.93
C VAL A 71 15.22 1.87 1.40
N GLY A 72 14.30 0.93 1.65
CA GLY A 72 12.97 1.24 2.17
C GLY A 72 12.11 0.02 2.45
N PHE A 73 10.95 0.27 3.07
CA PHE A 73 9.95 -0.74 3.40
C PHE A 73 8.67 -0.47 2.59
N VAL A 74 8.11 -1.52 2.00
CA VAL A 74 6.82 -1.51 1.32
C VAL A 74 5.75 -1.89 2.34
N ASP A 75 4.62 -1.19 2.30
CA ASP A 75 3.53 -1.31 3.27
C ASP A 75 3.14 -2.77 3.56
N GLY A 76 2.79 -3.02 4.82
CA GLY A 76 2.49 -4.34 5.36
C GLY A 76 1.26 -4.93 4.70
N THR A 77 1.45 -5.98 3.91
CA THR A 77 0.34 -6.73 3.32
C THR A 77 -0.11 -7.80 4.31
N PHE A 78 -1.42 -7.85 4.53
CA PHE A 78 -2.04 -8.87 5.38
C PHE A 78 -2.35 -10.10 4.54
N ILE A 79 -1.61 -11.18 4.76
CA ILE A 79 -1.85 -12.47 4.13
C ILE A 79 -2.94 -13.19 4.93
N ILE A 80 -4.12 -13.30 4.34
CA ILE A 80 -5.27 -13.98 4.95
C ILE A 80 -5.04 -15.49 4.93
N LEU A 81 -5.28 -16.14 6.06
CA LEU A 81 -5.25 -17.59 6.22
C LEU A 81 -6.68 -18.12 6.34
N ASP A 82 -7.01 -19.15 5.56
CA ASP A 82 -8.32 -19.83 5.62
C ASP A 82 -8.49 -20.68 6.89
N LEU A 83 -7.37 -21.08 7.50
CA LEU A 83 -7.33 -21.96 8.68
C LEU A 83 -6.52 -21.30 9.79
N ALA A 84 -6.95 -21.55 11.03
CA ALA A 84 -6.21 -21.13 12.21
C ALA A 84 -4.87 -21.89 12.30
N PRO A 85 -3.76 -21.21 12.59
CA PRO A 85 -2.48 -21.89 12.80
C PRO A 85 -2.56 -22.84 14.02
N LEU A 86 -1.81 -23.95 13.95
CA LEU A 86 -1.88 -25.04 14.92
C LEU A 86 -1.38 -24.63 16.32
N MET A 87 -0.51 -23.63 16.39
CA MET A 87 0.02 -23.05 17.63
C MET A 87 -0.28 -21.55 17.69
N ASP A 88 -0.57 -21.04 18.89
CA ASP A 88 -0.80 -19.63 19.19
C ASP A 88 -1.81 -18.91 18.27
N TRP A 89 -2.89 -19.60 17.89
CA TRP A 89 -3.95 -19.10 16.99
C TRP A 89 -4.50 -17.71 17.37
N TYR A 90 -4.55 -17.40 18.67
CA TYR A 90 -5.03 -16.10 19.16
C TYR A 90 -4.18 -14.93 18.65
N SER A 91 -2.87 -15.12 18.52
CA SER A 91 -1.94 -14.08 18.06
C SER A 91 -2.09 -13.73 16.58
N TYR A 92 -2.75 -14.59 15.80
CA TYR A 92 -2.99 -14.40 14.37
C TYR A 92 -4.40 -13.92 14.06
N TYR A 93 -5.25 -13.74 15.09
CA TYR A 93 -6.63 -13.33 14.92
C TYR A 93 -6.74 -11.80 14.86
N ASN A 94 -7.24 -11.26 13.76
CA ASN A 94 -7.36 -9.82 13.56
C ASN A 94 -8.72 -9.26 14.04
N LEU A 95 -8.83 -7.93 14.09
CA LEU A 95 -10.08 -7.20 14.42
C LEU A 95 -11.20 -7.38 13.38
N LYS A 96 -10.91 -7.97 12.22
CA LYS A 96 -11.87 -8.33 11.18
C LYS A 96 -12.27 -9.82 11.27
N SER A 97 -12.03 -10.45 12.40
CA SER A 97 -12.37 -11.85 12.67
C SER A 97 -11.75 -12.86 11.69
N THR A 98 -10.59 -12.51 11.12
CA THR A 98 -9.87 -13.32 10.14
C THR A 98 -8.48 -13.67 10.67
N TYR A 99 -8.01 -14.88 10.38
CA TYR A 99 -6.62 -15.26 10.65
C TYR A 99 -5.70 -14.74 9.56
N GLY A 100 -4.51 -14.27 9.93
CA GLY A 100 -3.52 -13.88 8.93
C GLY A 100 -2.20 -13.42 9.49
N ILE A 101 -1.23 -13.25 8.59
CA ILE A 101 0.14 -12.85 8.89
C ILE A 101 0.39 -11.50 8.25
N ASN A 102 0.99 -10.58 9.00
CA ASN A 102 1.48 -9.32 8.46
C ASN A 102 2.85 -9.54 7.82
N ALA A 103 2.96 -9.31 6.52
CA ALA A 103 4.20 -9.37 5.78
C ALA A 103 4.56 -7.96 5.29
N ILE A 104 5.77 -7.51 5.63
CA ILE A 104 6.32 -6.23 5.15
C ILE A 104 7.34 -6.55 4.07
N GLY A 105 7.22 -5.90 2.91
CA GLY A 105 8.20 -6.03 1.84
C GLY A 105 9.43 -5.17 2.14
N VAL A 106 10.63 -5.75 2.02
CA VAL A 106 11.88 -5.01 2.20
C VAL A 106 12.50 -4.77 0.83
N CYS A 107 12.87 -3.52 0.53
CA CYS A 107 13.55 -3.19 -0.72
C CYS A 107 15.03 -2.94 -0.47
N ASN A 108 15.88 -3.73 -1.13
CA ASN A 108 17.33 -3.61 -1.11
C ASN A 108 17.84 -2.88 -2.36
N ASP A 109 19.07 -2.35 -2.26
CA ASP A 109 19.81 -1.90 -3.44
C ASP A 109 20.49 -3.12 -4.08
N CYS A 110 20.20 -3.38 -5.36
CA CYS A 110 20.84 -4.45 -6.15
C CYS A 110 21.99 -3.88 -6.99
#